data_AF-A0A960YL65-F1
#
_entry.id   AF-A0A960YL65-F1
#
_cell.length_a   1.000
_cell.length_b   1.000
_cell.length_c   1.000
_cell.angle_alpha   90.00
_cell.angle_beta   90.00
_cell.angle_gamma   90.00
#
_symmetry.space_group_name_H-M   'P 1'
#
loop_
_entity.id
_entity.type
_entity.pdbx_description
1 polymer ?
#
loop_
_entity_poly.entity_id
_entity_poly.type
_entity_poly.pdbx_seq_one_letter_code
_entity_poly.pdbx_strand_id
1 'polypeptide(L)'
;MEIIYFVFLVFNRGALEQAHIQAWHTYSAGPKYLIDRPCEETIKDPSFQKHLKAKLSGDQKGRLLCKSASEMESFRALITDPGVDISSEASIQPGTIVPLEGKLIHKPFNSKKMGRDSYLGQEFFLINSDGTKLALYPTESVSREQLLAKKGQIVKVEGKFVDRTPDPDAQPAMQYPMGPDGGPLKRQGYEVLRFIP
;
A
#
# COMPACT_ATOMS: atom_id res chain seq x y z
N MET A 1 35.90 -13.02 -5.38
CA MET A 1 34.47 -12.95 -5.00
C MET A 1 33.85 -11.95 -5.94
N GLU A 2 32.86 -12.35 -6.73
CA GLU A 2 32.26 -11.48 -7.73
C GLU A 2 31.24 -10.54 -7.07
N ILE A 3 31.20 -9.27 -7.50
CA ILE A 3 30.24 -8.31 -6.96
C ILE A 3 28.87 -8.64 -7.54
N ILE A 4 27.91 -8.92 -6.67
CA ILE A 4 26.49 -9.04 -7.04
C ILE A 4 25.84 -7.66 -7.00
N TYR A 5 25.11 -7.35 -8.06
CA TYR A 5 24.29 -6.16 -8.22
C TYR A 5 22.82 -6.51 -8.05
N PHE A 6 22.12 -5.67 -7.29
CA PHE A 6 20.67 -5.60 -7.28
C PHE A 6 20.21 -4.64 -8.38
N VAL A 7 19.36 -5.14 -9.27
CA VAL A 7 18.77 -4.37 -10.37
C VAL A 7 17.27 -4.29 -10.15
N PHE A 8 16.76 -3.06 -10.10
CA PHE A 8 15.34 -2.75 -10.01
C PHE A 8 14.90 -2.00 -11.26
N LEU A 9 14.19 -2.70 -12.14
CA LEU A 9 13.63 -2.17 -13.37
C LEU A 9 12.19 -1.72 -13.10
N VAL A 10 11.85 -0.48 -13.48
CA VAL A 10 10.50 0.09 -13.34
C VAL A 10 9.90 0.26 -14.72
N PHE A 11 8.74 -0.32 -14.93
CA PHE A 11 8.00 -0.32 -16.18
C PHE A 11 6.68 0.43 -16.04
N ASN A 12 6.32 1.16 -17.09
CA ASN A 12 5.05 1.84 -17.21
C ASN A 12 4.44 1.50 -18.58
N ARG A 13 3.21 0.95 -18.58
CA ARG A 13 2.50 0.49 -19.79
C ARG A 13 3.35 -0.39 -20.72
N GLY A 14 4.26 -1.18 -20.14
CA GLY A 14 5.13 -2.11 -20.88
C GLY A 14 6.45 -1.52 -21.38
N ALA A 15 6.69 -0.22 -21.23
CA ALA A 15 7.99 0.41 -21.51
C ALA A 15 8.84 0.51 -20.24
N LEU A 16 10.15 0.31 -20.35
CA LEU A 16 11.08 0.59 -19.26
C LEU A 16 11.13 2.11 -19.04
N GLU A 17 10.74 2.55 -17.85
CA GLU A 17 10.77 3.96 -17.46
C GLU A 17 12.07 4.29 -16.71
N GLN A 18 12.48 3.43 -15.77
CA GLN A 18 13.66 3.65 -14.93
C GLN A 18 14.37 2.33 -14.64
N ALA A 19 15.69 2.39 -14.42
CA ALA A 19 16.49 1.27 -13.95
C ALA A 19 17.42 1.72 -12.84
N HIS A 20 17.31 1.09 -11.67
CA HIS A 20 18.14 1.34 -10.51
C HIS A 20 19.09 0.18 -10.31
N ILE A 21 20.40 0.42 -10.37
CA ILE A 21 21.44 -0.60 -10.22
C ILE A 21 22.31 -0.23 -9.04
N GLN A 22 22.43 -1.12 -8.07
CA GLN A 22 23.24 -0.90 -6.87
C GLN A 22 23.98 -2.18 -6.48
N ALA A 23 25.19 -2.06 -5.96
CA ALA A 23 25.91 -3.22 -5.45
C ALA A 23 25.17 -3.77 -4.22
N TRP A 24 24.86 -5.07 -4.20
CA TRP A 24 23.96 -5.67 -3.22
C TRP A 24 24.41 -5.44 -1.77
N HIS A 25 25.71 -5.62 -1.52
CA HIS A 25 26.33 -5.41 -0.21
C HIS A 25 26.26 -3.97 0.31
N THR A 26 25.87 -3.01 -0.53
CA THR A 26 25.70 -1.59 -0.16
C THR A 26 24.24 -1.19 0.02
N TYR A 27 23.29 -2.08 -0.30
CA TYR A 27 21.86 -1.78 -0.25
C TYR A 27 21.35 -1.70 1.20
N SER A 28 21.31 -0.49 1.75
CA SER A 28 20.89 -0.24 3.15
C SER A 28 19.45 0.25 3.29
N ALA A 29 18.75 0.48 2.17
CA ALA A 29 17.41 1.06 2.17
C ALA A 29 16.28 0.07 2.52
N GLY A 30 16.56 -1.24 2.56
CA GLY A 30 15.58 -2.29 2.85
C GLY A 30 15.47 -2.65 4.35
N PRO A 31 14.62 -3.64 4.71
CA PRO A 31 14.53 -4.14 6.08
C PRO A 31 15.90 -4.60 6.59
N LYS A 32 16.33 -4.08 7.75
CA LYS A 32 17.70 -4.26 8.28
C LYS A 32 18.12 -5.72 8.47
N TYR A 33 17.16 -6.62 8.72
CA TYR A 33 17.42 -8.04 8.93
C TYR A 33 17.75 -8.81 7.63
N LEU A 34 17.68 -8.16 6.47
CA LEU A 34 17.95 -8.77 5.17
C LEU A 34 19.33 -8.39 4.60
N ILE A 35 20.08 -7.50 5.27
CA ILE A 35 21.35 -6.94 4.78
C ILE A 35 22.43 -8.03 4.58
N ASP A 36 22.40 -9.09 5.40
CA ASP A 36 23.39 -10.17 5.37
C ASP A 36 22.95 -11.41 4.57
N ARG A 37 21.77 -11.35 3.92
CA ARG A 37 21.25 -12.49 3.13
C ARG A 37 21.70 -12.41 1.67
N PRO A 38 21.80 -13.55 0.97
CA PRO A 38 21.99 -13.57 -0.48
C PRO A 38 20.93 -12.73 -1.20
N CYS A 39 21.33 -12.08 -2.29
CA CYS A 39 20.45 -11.20 -3.06
C CYS A 39 19.21 -11.96 -3.55
N GLU A 40 19.41 -13.16 -4.06
CA GLU A 40 18.40 -14.03 -4.68
C GLU A 40 17.33 -14.47 -3.68
N GLU A 41 17.71 -14.62 -2.42
CA GLU A 41 16.78 -14.88 -1.32
C GLU A 41 16.02 -13.61 -0.92
N THR A 42 16.73 -12.49 -0.88
CA THR A 42 16.18 -11.22 -0.37
C THR A 42 15.14 -10.62 -1.31
N ILE A 43 15.36 -10.66 -2.63
CA ILE A 43 14.37 -10.17 -3.60
C ILE A 43 13.06 -10.97 -3.58
N LYS A 44 13.09 -12.20 -3.06
CA LYS A 44 11.91 -13.06 -2.87
C LYS A 44 11.20 -12.81 -1.53
N ASP A 45 11.81 -12.08 -0.61
CA ASP A 45 11.23 -11.80 0.70
C ASP A 45 10.03 -10.85 0.60
N PRO A 46 8.86 -11.18 1.19
CA PRO A 46 7.66 -10.36 1.11
C PRO A 46 7.85 -8.94 1.65
N SER A 47 8.63 -8.75 2.72
CA SER A 47 8.86 -7.43 3.31
C SER A 47 9.75 -6.58 2.41
N PHE A 48 10.74 -7.20 1.76
CA PHE A 48 11.59 -6.52 0.78
C PHE A 48 10.80 -6.10 -0.46
N GLN A 49 9.97 -7.01 -0.99
CA GLN A 49 9.07 -6.69 -2.09
C GLN A 49 8.12 -5.56 -1.72
N LYS A 50 7.53 -5.59 -0.51
CA LYS A 50 6.64 -4.52 -0.03
C LYS A 50 7.37 -3.17 0.03
N HIS A 51 8.60 -3.14 0.54
CA HIS A 51 9.43 -1.92 0.55
C HIS A 51 9.62 -1.35 -0.86
N LEU A 52 9.88 -2.20 -1.86
CA LEU A 52 10.08 -1.74 -3.24
C LEU A 52 8.78 -1.40 -3.96
N LYS A 53 7.67 -2.08 -3.64
CA LYS A 53 6.34 -1.73 -4.15
C LYS A 53 5.93 -0.32 -3.77
N ALA A 54 6.28 0.14 -2.57
CA ALA A 54 6.02 1.51 -2.12
C ALA A 54 6.78 2.58 -2.94
N LYS A 55 7.82 2.19 -3.70
CA LYS A 55 8.53 3.08 -4.62
C LYS A 55 7.90 3.16 -6.01
N LEU A 56 6.93 2.27 -6.32
CA LEU A 56 6.20 2.27 -7.58
C LEU A 56 4.96 3.16 -7.47
N SER A 57 4.69 3.94 -8.52
CA SER A 57 3.55 4.85 -8.61
C SER A 57 2.46 4.31 -9.54
N GLY A 58 1.19 4.49 -9.19
CA GLY A 58 0.07 4.27 -10.11
C GLY A 58 0.01 2.85 -10.69
N ASP A 59 0.12 2.73 -12.02
CA ASP A 59 0.11 1.48 -12.80
C ASP A 59 1.52 0.88 -13.06
N GLN A 60 2.55 1.41 -12.41
CA GLN A 60 3.92 0.93 -12.59
C GLN A 60 4.12 -0.51 -12.08
N LYS A 61 4.94 -1.24 -12.82
CA LYS A 61 5.43 -2.57 -12.45
C LYS A 61 6.93 -2.52 -12.23
N GLY A 62 7.40 -3.31 -11.29
CA GLY A 62 8.80 -3.51 -11.00
C GLY A 62 9.26 -4.90 -11.38
N ARG A 63 10.51 -5.05 -11.83
CA ARG A 63 11.21 -6.32 -11.89
C ARG A 63 12.49 -6.25 -11.10
N LEU A 64 12.68 -7.23 -10.24
CA LEU A 64 13.86 -7.36 -9.39
C LEU A 64 14.77 -8.45 -9.95
N LEU A 65 16.04 -8.13 -10.12
CA LEU A 65 17.08 -9.06 -10.56
C LEU A 65 18.27 -8.98 -9.62
N CYS A 66 18.97 -10.11 -9.49
CA CYS A 66 20.30 -10.19 -8.92
C CYS A 66 21.23 -10.65 -10.03
N LYS A 67 22.27 -9.88 -10.32
CA LYS A 67 23.20 -10.13 -11.42
C LYS A 67 24.63 -9.90 -10.97
N SER A 68 25.52 -10.83 -11.30
CA SER A 68 26.93 -10.64 -11.08
C SER A 68 27.50 -9.61 -12.07
N ALA A 69 28.69 -9.05 -11.77
CA ALA A 69 29.34 -8.10 -12.67
C ALA A 69 29.53 -8.65 -14.10
N SER A 70 29.78 -9.95 -14.26
CA SER A 70 29.94 -10.61 -15.56
C SER A 70 28.61 -10.89 -16.28
N GLU A 71 27.50 -11.00 -15.55
CA GLU A 71 26.15 -11.17 -16.13
C GLU A 71 25.50 -9.84 -16.54
N MET A 72 26.09 -8.71 -16.15
CA MET A 72 25.62 -7.36 -16.47
C MET A 72 26.04 -6.96 -17.91
N GLU A 73 25.38 -7.54 -18.92
CA GLU A 73 25.67 -7.25 -20.32
C GLU A 73 25.12 -5.89 -20.78
N SER A 74 23.81 -5.79 -20.99
CA SER A 74 23.14 -4.59 -21.52
C SER A 74 21.76 -4.40 -20.90
N PHE A 75 21.28 -3.16 -20.83
CA PHE A 75 19.93 -2.87 -20.35
C PHE A 75 18.83 -3.62 -21.13
N ARG A 76 19.03 -3.86 -22.43
CA ARG A 76 18.07 -4.63 -23.24
C ARG A 76 18.00 -6.09 -22.79
N ALA A 77 19.14 -6.72 -22.49
CA ALA A 77 19.19 -8.08 -21.97
C ALA A 77 18.51 -8.17 -20.60
N LEU A 78 18.76 -7.18 -19.72
CA LEU A 78 18.15 -7.12 -18.38
C LEU A 78 16.62 -6.98 -18.42
N ILE A 79 16.06 -6.24 -19.39
CA ILE A 79 14.61 -6.11 -19.55
C ILE A 79 13.95 -7.45 -19.85
N THR A 80 14.63 -8.31 -20.61
CA THR A 80 14.09 -9.63 -21.02
C THR A 80 14.42 -10.73 -20.03
N ASP A 81 15.32 -10.48 -19.08
CA ASP A 81 15.74 -11.48 -18.10
C ASP A 81 14.59 -11.87 -17.15
N PRO A 82 14.52 -13.16 -16.76
CA PRO A 82 13.58 -13.63 -15.76
C PRO A 82 13.94 -13.03 -14.40
N GLY A 83 12.95 -12.42 -13.74
CA GLY A 83 13.11 -11.79 -12.44
C GLY A 83 11.89 -11.93 -11.56
N VAL A 84 11.96 -11.36 -10.35
CA VAL A 84 10.80 -11.27 -9.46
C VAL A 84 10.00 -10.04 -9.85
N ASP A 85 8.84 -10.27 -10.45
CA ASP A 85 7.92 -9.18 -10.80
C ASP A 85 7.14 -8.73 -9.56
N ILE A 86 7.09 -7.43 -9.35
CA ILE A 86 6.27 -6.76 -8.33
C ILE A 86 5.40 -5.73 -9.04
N SER A 87 4.17 -5.52 -8.59
CA SER A 87 3.34 -4.42 -9.06
C SER A 87 3.18 -3.41 -7.94
N SER A 88 2.98 -2.14 -8.30
CA SER A 88 2.40 -1.20 -7.35
C SER A 88 1.17 -1.83 -6.71
N GLU A 89 1.02 -1.68 -5.39
CA GLU A 89 -0.32 -1.72 -4.82
C GLU A 89 -1.01 -0.48 -5.40
N ALA A 90 -2.19 -0.64 -5.99
CA ALA A 90 -2.92 0.48 -6.57
C ALA A 90 -3.07 1.58 -5.51
N SER A 91 -2.18 2.57 -5.56
CA SER A 91 -2.21 3.72 -4.68
C SER A 91 -3.32 4.59 -5.22
N ILE A 92 -4.51 4.42 -4.66
CA ILE A 92 -5.62 5.31 -4.94
C ILE A 92 -5.18 6.67 -4.39
N GLN A 93 -5.05 7.66 -5.27
CA GLN A 93 -4.60 8.98 -4.84
C GLN A 93 -5.66 9.58 -3.89
N PRO A 94 -5.24 10.22 -2.77
CA PRO A 94 -6.16 10.98 -1.93
C PRO A 94 -7.00 11.94 -2.77
N GLY A 95 -8.31 11.94 -2.54
CA GLY A 95 -9.26 12.73 -3.30
C GLY A 95 -9.90 12.03 -4.50
N THR A 96 -9.43 10.85 -4.90
CA THR A 96 -10.06 10.07 -5.97
C THR A 96 -11.48 9.67 -5.58
N ILE A 97 -12.45 9.95 -6.44
CA ILE A 97 -13.85 9.56 -6.25
C ILE A 97 -14.11 8.29 -7.06
N VAL A 98 -14.63 7.26 -6.41
CA VAL A 98 -14.92 5.96 -7.04
C VAL A 98 -16.28 5.41 -6.59
N PRO A 99 -17.00 4.70 -7.46
CA PRO A 99 -18.12 3.88 -7.04
C PRO A 99 -17.60 2.65 -6.27
N LEU A 100 -18.22 2.37 -5.13
CA LEU A 100 -17.92 1.23 -4.27
C LEU A 100 -19.19 0.41 -4.07
N GLU A 101 -19.06 -0.91 -4.05
CA GLU A 101 -20.17 -1.82 -3.83
C GLU A 101 -19.76 -2.94 -2.89
N GLY A 102 -20.59 -3.18 -1.88
CA GLY A 102 -20.32 -4.26 -0.93
C GLY A 102 -21.35 -4.34 0.18
N LYS A 103 -21.16 -5.33 1.07
CA LYS A 103 -21.98 -5.50 2.26
C LYS A 103 -21.52 -4.53 3.33
N LEU A 104 -22.42 -3.65 3.79
CA LEU A 104 -22.14 -2.69 4.83
C LEU A 104 -22.12 -3.36 6.21
N ILE A 105 -21.03 -3.18 6.95
CA ILE A 105 -20.84 -3.70 8.29
C ILE A 105 -20.52 -2.55 9.23
N HIS A 106 -21.21 -2.54 10.36
CA HIS A 106 -20.94 -1.62 11.46
C HIS A 106 -20.25 -2.38 12.61
N LYS A 107 -19.05 -1.91 13.00
CA LYS A 107 -18.34 -2.33 14.20
C LYS A 107 -18.18 -1.10 15.11
N PRO A 108 -18.99 -0.98 16.17
CA PRO A 108 -18.87 0.16 17.07
C PRO A 108 -17.48 0.16 17.73
N PHE A 109 -16.80 1.31 17.77
CA PHE A 109 -15.61 1.43 18.60
C PHE A 109 -16.03 1.66 20.05
N ASN A 110 -15.30 1.06 20.99
CA ASN A 110 -15.55 1.28 22.41
C ASN A 110 -14.83 2.55 22.85
N SER A 111 -15.56 3.67 22.93
CA SER A 111 -15.04 5.01 23.25
C SER A 111 -14.35 5.11 24.62
N LYS A 112 -14.48 4.08 25.48
CA LYS A 112 -13.93 4.07 26.84
C LYS A 112 -12.47 3.61 26.93
N LYS A 113 -11.85 3.13 25.85
CA LYS A 113 -10.44 2.71 25.86
C LYS A 113 -9.66 3.46 24.77
N MET A 114 -8.59 4.16 25.14
CA MET A 114 -7.59 4.63 24.18
C MET A 114 -6.88 3.39 23.62
N GLY A 115 -7.35 2.90 22.48
CA GLY A 115 -6.87 1.69 21.84
C GLY A 115 -6.80 1.88 20.33
N ARG A 116 -6.22 0.88 19.65
CA ARG A 116 -6.03 0.85 18.20
C ARG A 116 -7.31 1.21 17.41
N ASP A 117 -8.47 0.74 17.88
CA ASP A 117 -9.76 1.01 17.23
C ASP A 117 -10.21 2.48 17.37
N SER A 118 -9.94 3.09 18.53
CA SER A 118 -10.21 4.52 18.78
C SER A 118 -9.33 5.41 17.92
N TYR A 119 -8.08 5.01 17.68
CA TYR A 119 -7.17 5.70 16.76
C TYR A 119 -7.66 5.65 15.31
N LEU A 120 -8.13 4.49 14.84
CA LEU A 120 -8.64 4.36 13.48
C LEU A 120 -9.93 5.17 13.28
N GLY A 121 -10.78 5.25 14.30
CA GLY A 121 -12.06 5.98 14.22
C GLY A 121 -12.96 5.46 13.10
N GLN A 122 -12.84 4.17 12.78
CA GLN A 122 -13.54 3.49 11.69
C GLN A 122 -14.65 2.62 12.28
N GLU A 123 -15.90 3.06 12.13
CA GLU A 123 -17.07 2.30 12.57
C GLU A 123 -17.71 1.48 11.44
N PHE A 124 -17.64 1.99 10.21
CA PHE A 124 -18.34 1.44 9.05
C PHE A 124 -17.35 0.85 8.07
N PHE A 125 -17.72 -0.28 7.49
CA PHE A 125 -16.91 -1.00 6.52
C PHE A 125 -17.76 -1.58 5.40
N LEU A 126 -17.29 -1.52 4.17
CA LEU A 126 -17.81 -2.34 3.08
C LEU A 126 -16.97 -3.61 2.98
N ILE A 127 -17.64 -4.75 2.88
CA ILE A 127 -17.01 -5.99 2.41
C ILE A 127 -17.40 -6.17 0.95
N ASN A 128 -16.42 -6.04 0.07
CA ASN A 128 -16.58 -6.24 -1.37
C ASN A 128 -16.73 -7.73 -1.70
N SER A 129 -17.09 -8.05 -2.94
CA SER A 129 -17.29 -9.43 -3.41
C SER A 129 -16.03 -10.30 -3.33
N ASP A 130 -14.85 -9.69 -3.37
CA ASP A 130 -13.54 -10.33 -3.21
C ASP A 130 -13.16 -10.55 -1.74
N GLY A 131 -14.01 -10.16 -0.78
CA GLY A 131 -13.74 -10.22 0.65
C GLY A 131 -12.91 -9.05 1.19
N THR A 132 -12.49 -8.12 0.34
CA THR A 132 -11.73 -6.94 0.74
C THR A 132 -12.58 -6.04 1.62
N LYS A 133 -12.00 -5.56 2.73
CA LYS A 133 -12.66 -4.71 3.71
C LYS A 133 -12.25 -3.26 3.52
N LEU A 134 -13.17 -2.42 3.07
CA LEU A 134 -12.95 -0.99 2.87
C LEU A 134 -13.55 -0.21 4.05
N ALA A 135 -12.79 0.70 4.65
CA ALA A 135 -13.32 1.58 5.70
C ALA A 135 -14.14 2.72 5.10
N LEU A 136 -15.27 3.04 5.72
CA LEU A 136 -16.13 4.16 5.35
C LEU A 136 -16.17 5.21 6.45
N TYR A 137 -16.13 6.48 6.04
CA TYR A 137 -16.29 7.65 6.87
C TYR A 137 -17.60 8.36 6.52
N PRO A 138 -18.48 8.61 7.50
CA PRO A 138 -19.65 9.45 7.28
C PRO A 138 -19.22 10.88 6.93
N THR A 139 -20.10 11.58 6.23
CA THR A 139 -19.95 12.99 5.85
C THR A 139 -21.22 13.75 6.24
N GLU A 140 -21.25 15.06 5.99
CA GLU A 140 -22.48 15.85 6.15
C GLU A 140 -23.60 15.40 5.20
N SER A 141 -23.23 14.90 4.01
CA SER A 141 -24.19 14.42 3.00
C SER A 141 -24.70 13.01 3.30
N VAL A 142 -23.85 12.15 3.88
CA VAL A 142 -24.23 10.81 4.31
C VAL A 142 -23.87 10.64 5.79
N SER A 143 -24.89 10.82 6.63
CA SER A 143 -24.75 10.79 8.08
C SER A 143 -24.48 9.39 8.60
N ARG A 144 -23.98 9.33 9.84
CA ARG A 144 -23.79 8.09 10.59
C ARG A 144 -25.07 7.28 10.70
N GLU A 145 -26.20 7.93 10.94
CA GLU A 145 -27.52 7.31 11.10
C GLU A 145 -27.98 6.67 9.78
N GLN A 146 -27.71 7.32 8.65
CA GLN A 146 -28.03 6.78 7.33
C GLN A 146 -27.21 5.52 7.02
N LEU A 147 -25.92 5.51 7.34
CA LEU A 147 -25.09 4.30 7.22
C LEU A 147 -25.57 3.20 8.18
N LEU A 148 -25.93 3.55 9.41
CA LEU A 148 -26.41 2.59 10.40
C LEU A 148 -27.74 1.94 9.97
N ALA A 149 -28.65 2.69 9.35
CA ALA A 149 -29.91 2.18 8.80
C ALA A 149 -29.70 1.16 7.66
N LYS A 150 -28.56 1.23 6.97
CA LYS A 150 -28.17 0.30 5.89
C LYS A 150 -27.28 -0.85 6.37
N LYS A 151 -27.01 -0.97 7.67
CA LYS A 151 -26.17 -2.04 8.23
C LYS A 151 -26.67 -3.42 7.79
N GLY A 152 -25.74 -4.24 7.30
CA GLY A 152 -25.97 -5.61 6.86
C GLY A 152 -26.47 -5.74 5.43
N GLN A 153 -26.83 -4.64 4.78
CA GLN A 153 -27.31 -4.62 3.39
C GLN A 153 -26.13 -4.50 2.41
N ILE A 154 -26.33 -5.00 1.20
CA ILE A 154 -25.44 -4.67 0.08
C ILE A 154 -25.82 -3.27 -0.39
N VAL A 155 -24.85 -2.37 -0.45
CA VAL A 155 -25.04 -0.99 -0.86
C VAL A 155 -24.02 -0.61 -1.92
N LYS A 156 -24.43 0.28 -2.81
CA LYS A 156 -23.53 1.00 -3.71
C LYS A 156 -23.40 2.44 -3.20
N VAL A 157 -22.17 2.92 -3.11
CA VAL A 157 -21.87 4.28 -2.65
C VAL A 157 -20.84 4.93 -3.56
N GLU A 158 -20.94 6.24 -3.70
CA GLU A 158 -19.86 7.03 -4.26
C GLU A 158 -18.95 7.49 -3.12
N GLY A 159 -17.69 7.06 -3.14
CA GLY A 159 -16.74 7.29 -2.07
C GLY A 159 -15.53 8.08 -2.55
N LYS A 160 -15.10 9.09 -1.76
CA LYS A 160 -13.85 9.81 -1.97
C LYS A 160 -12.76 9.18 -1.11
N PHE A 161 -11.69 8.68 -1.72
CA PHE A 161 -10.57 8.11 -0.98
C PHE A 161 -9.88 9.19 -0.15
N VAL A 162 -9.63 8.89 1.13
CA VAL A 162 -8.93 9.78 2.05
C VAL A 162 -7.88 9.00 2.83
N ASP A 163 -6.73 9.64 3.01
CA ASP A 163 -5.70 9.20 3.93
C ASP A 163 -5.67 10.18 5.11
N ARG A 164 -6.12 9.71 6.28
CA ARG A 164 -6.10 10.45 7.55
C ARG A 164 -4.97 9.98 8.46
N THR A 165 -3.98 9.27 7.91
CA THR A 165 -2.78 8.87 8.64
C THR A 165 -2.03 10.14 9.06
N PRO A 166 -1.70 10.30 10.35
CA PRO A 166 -0.86 11.41 10.81
C PRO A 166 0.45 11.44 10.06
N ASP A 167 0.95 12.63 9.78
CA ASP A 167 2.30 12.81 9.29
C ASP A 167 3.29 12.59 10.47
N PRO A 168 4.23 11.63 10.38
CA PRO A 168 5.20 11.39 11.44
C PRO A 168 6.10 12.60 11.71
N ASP A 169 6.27 13.50 10.74
CA ASP A 169 7.11 14.69 10.84
C ASP A 169 6.34 15.96 11.23
N ALA A 170 5.01 15.87 11.42
CA ALA A 170 4.20 17.01 11.82
C ALA A 170 4.50 17.46 13.27
N GLN A 171 4.67 18.77 13.46
CA GLN A 171 4.76 19.38 14.78
C GLN A 171 3.41 19.96 15.21
N PRO A 172 2.94 19.71 16.45
CA PRO A 172 3.57 18.90 17.50
C PRO A 172 3.44 17.39 17.25
N ALA A 173 4.42 16.60 17.74
CA ALA A 173 4.45 15.15 17.58
C ALA A 173 3.17 14.51 18.15
N MET A 174 2.33 13.97 17.27
CA MET A 174 1.13 13.23 17.67
C MET A 174 1.51 11.82 18.15
N GLN A 175 0.89 11.35 19.24
CA GLN A 175 1.01 9.95 19.64
C GLN A 175 0.10 9.08 18.75
N TYR A 176 0.67 8.06 18.11
CA TYR A 176 -0.05 7.11 17.27
C TYR A 176 0.45 5.68 17.48
N PRO A 177 -0.40 4.65 17.31
CA PRO A 177 0.06 3.28 17.25
C PRO A 177 0.93 3.08 16.01
N MET A 178 2.04 2.36 16.17
CA MET A 178 2.94 2.06 15.07
C MET A 178 2.36 0.97 14.15
N GLY A 179 2.48 1.19 12.85
CA GLY A 179 2.25 0.22 11.80
C GLY A 179 3.44 -0.74 11.62
N PRO A 180 3.28 -1.76 10.76
CA PRO A 180 4.34 -2.74 10.47
C PRO A 180 5.55 -2.15 9.73
N ASP A 181 5.43 -0.93 9.20
CA ASP A 181 6.49 -0.14 8.56
C ASP A 181 7.27 0.72 9.56
N GLY A 182 6.93 0.68 10.86
CA GLY A 182 7.52 1.53 11.90
C GLY A 182 6.98 2.97 11.90
N GLY A 183 6.12 3.33 10.94
CA GLY A 183 5.41 4.61 10.88
C GLY A 183 4.06 4.56 11.61
N PRO A 184 3.25 5.61 11.51
CA PRO A 184 1.88 5.59 12.02
C PRO A 184 1.05 4.51 11.32
N LEU A 185 0.23 3.79 12.09
CA LEU A 185 -0.72 2.84 11.53
C LEU A 185 -1.63 3.54 10.51
N LYS A 186 -1.70 3.00 9.28
CA LYS A 186 -2.46 3.64 8.20
C LYS A 186 -3.94 3.81 8.55
N ARG A 187 -4.44 5.02 8.40
CA ARG A 187 -5.85 5.42 8.60
C ARG A 187 -6.46 5.85 7.28
N GLN A 188 -6.58 4.88 6.38
CA GLN A 188 -7.11 5.06 5.03
C GLN A 188 -8.54 4.54 4.92
N GLY A 189 -9.35 5.17 4.06
CA GLY A 189 -10.72 4.78 3.80
C GLY A 189 -11.41 5.71 2.81
N TYR A 190 -12.74 5.70 2.81
CA TYR A 190 -13.54 6.49 1.88
C TYR A 190 -14.56 7.34 2.61
N GLU A 191 -14.57 8.64 2.34
CA GLU A 191 -15.67 9.52 2.70
C GLU A 191 -16.86 9.24 1.79
N VAL A 192 -18.00 8.90 2.39
CA VAL A 192 -19.21 8.55 1.63
C VAL A 192 -19.89 9.84 1.18
N LEU A 193 -19.92 10.08 -0.13
CA LEU A 193 -20.53 11.28 -0.71
C LEU A 193 -22.04 11.11 -0.89
N ARG A 194 -22.46 9.94 -1.39
CA ARG A 194 -23.88 9.59 -1.60
C ARG A 194 -24.06 8.08 -1.76
N PHE A 195 -25.29 7.62 -1.54
CA PHE A 195 -25.72 6.30 -1.99
C PHE A 195 -26.03 6.35 -3.49
N ILE A 196 -25.63 5.30 -4.20
CA ILE A 196 -26.00 5.08 -5.60
C ILE A 196 -27.26 4.19 -5.57
N PRO A 197 -28.33 4.56 -6.30
CA PRO A 197 -29.57 3.79 -6.35
C PRO A 197 -29.40 2.38 -6.92
#